data_AF-A0A7C5DBA3-F1
#
_entry.id   AF-A0A7C5DBA3-F1
#
_cell.length_a   1.000
_cell.length_b   1.000
_cell.length_c   1.000
_cell.angle_alpha   90.00
_cell.angle_beta   90.00
_cell.angle_gamma   90.00
#
_symmetry.space_group_name_H-M   'P 1'
#
loop_
_entity.id
_entity.type
_entity.pdbx_description
1 polymer ?
#
loop_
_entity_poly.entity_id
_entity_poly.type
_entity_poly.pdbx_seq_one_letter_code
_entity_poly.pdbx_strand_id
1 'polypeptide(L)' 'RQAIGELFVIDDKVKEMMKDGFNDHQVREAMKKYGMKTIADKLREMLLAGTTSYEEAIRVGLMDG' A
#
# COMPACT_ATOMS: atom_id res chain seq x y z
N ARG A 1 -2.88 -17.48 11.88
CA ARG A 1 -2.01 -16.38 11.39
C ARG A 1 -2.45 -16.06 9.96
N GLN A 2 -2.77 -14.81 9.65
CA GLN A 2 -3.12 -14.38 8.29
C GLN A 2 -1.89 -13.73 7.64
N ALA A 3 -1.61 -14.08 6.39
CA ALA A 3 -0.64 -13.35 5.59
C ALA A 3 -1.33 -12.13 4.97
N ILE A 4 -0.74 -10.95 5.14
CA ILE A 4 -1.21 -9.69 4.55
C ILE A 4 -0.10 -9.22 3.62
N GLY A 5 -0.46 -8.90 2.38
CA GLY A 5 0.46 -8.41 1.36
C GLY A 5 -0.17 -7.31 0.53
N GLU A 6 0.66 -6.46 -0.07
CA GLU A 6 0.27 -5.46 -1.05
C GLU A 6 0.37 -6.10 -2.42
N LEU A 7 -0.65 -5.92 -3.27
CA LEU A 7 -0.56 -6.27 -4.67
C LEU A 7 -0.36 -4.99 -5.48
N PHE A 8 0.89 -4.72 -5.85
CA PHE A 8 1.22 -3.63 -6.75
C PHE A 8 1.10 -4.11 -8.21
N VAL A 9 0.07 -3.67 -8.93
CA VAL A 9 -0.16 -4.05 -10.32
C VAL A 9 0.44 -2.98 -11.25
N ILE A 10 1.31 -3.41 -12.16
CA ILE A 10 1.86 -2.53 -13.21
C ILE A 10 0.88 -2.53 -14.39
N ASP A 11 0.04 -1.51 -14.45
CA ASP A 11 -0.83 -1.23 -15.60
C ASP A 11 -0.14 -0.31 -16.62
N ASP A 12 -0.86 0.04 -17.69
CA ASP A 12 -0.29 0.91 -18.72
C ASP A 12 -0.03 2.34 -18.20
N LYS A 13 -0.75 2.79 -17.17
CA LYS A 13 -0.52 4.09 -16.54
C LYS A 13 0.81 4.10 -15.77
N VAL A 14 1.11 3.04 -15.03
CA VAL A 14 2.42 2.88 -14.36
C VAL A 14 3.54 2.85 -15.39
N LYS A 15 3.35 2.13 -16.51
CA LYS A 15 4.35 2.09 -17.58
C LYS A 15 4.59 3.46 -18.21
N GLU A 16 3.56 4.27 -18.41
CA GLU A 16 3.71 5.67 -18.85
C GLU A 16 4.52 6.47 -17.85
N MET A 17 4.17 6.43 -16.56
CA MET A 17 4.88 7.16 -15.51
C MET A 17 6.37 6.76 -15.43
N MET A 18 6.69 5.47 -15.59
CA MET A 18 8.08 5.00 -15.63
C MET A 18 8.83 5.55 -16.86
N LYS A 19 8.19 5.64 -18.03
CA LYS A 19 8.79 6.23 -19.23
C LYS A 19 9.02 7.73 -19.07
N ASP A 20 8.14 8.41 -18.35
CA ASP A 20 8.23 9.84 -18.05
C ASP A 20 9.25 10.17 -16.95
N GLY A 21 9.99 9.17 -16.45
CA GLY A 21 11.08 9.34 -15.49
C GLY A 21 10.61 9.47 -14.04
N PHE A 22 9.38 9.05 -13.72
CA PHE A 22 8.90 9.06 -12.35
C PHE A 22 9.68 8.06 -11.50
N ASN A 23 10.05 8.48 -10.30
CA ASN A 23 10.66 7.60 -9.32
C ASN A 23 9.60 6.80 -8.54
N ASP A 24 10.06 5.80 -7.78
CA ASP A 24 9.22 4.89 -7.00
C ASP A 24 8.20 5.61 -6.09
N HIS A 25 8.64 6.66 -5.38
CA HIS A 25 7.77 7.44 -4.50
C HIS A 25 6.67 8.15 -5.30
N GLN A 26 7.02 8.79 -6.42
CA GLN A 26 6.07 9.49 -7.28
C GLN A 26 5.05 8.53 -7.89
N VAL A 27 5.48 7.35 -8.32
CA VAL A 27 4.59 6.30 -8.84
C VAL A 27 3.65 5.81 -7.74
N ARG A 28 4.13 5.52 -6.52
CA ARG A 28 3.27 5.11 -5.41
C ARG A 28 2.23 6.15 -5.05
N GLU A 29 2.62 7.42 -4.95
CA GLU A 29 1.68 8.49 -4.62
C GLU A 29 0.62 8.69 -5.72
N ALA A 30 1.00 8.57 -6.99
CA ALA A 30 0.03 8.57 -8.09
C ALA A 30 -0.92 7.37 -7.98
N MET A 31 -0.40 6.17 -7.75
CA MET A 31 -1.21 4.95 -7.65
C MET A 31 -2.16 4.96 -6.47
N LYS A 32 -1.74 5.49 -5.30
CA LYS A 32 -2.64 5.72 -4.16
C LYS A 32 -3.84 6.59 -4.56
N LYS A 33 -3.61 7.67 -5.33
CA LYS A 33 -4.68 8.54 -5.84
C LYS A 33 -5.61 7.83 -6.82
N TYR A 34 -5.10 6.87 -7.59
CA TYR A 34 -5.88 6.04 -8.51
C TYR A 34 -6.59 4.86 -7.82
N GLY A 35 -6.55 4.77 -6.49
CA GLY A 35 -7.28 3.76 -5.72
C GLY A 35 -6.48 2.51 -5.37
N MET A 36 -5.16 2.53 -5.56
CA MET A 36 -4.29 1.49 -5.00
C MET A 36 -4.36 1.54 -3.47
N LYS A 37 -4.80 0.43 -2.88
CA LYS A 37 -4.79 0.25 -1.42
C LYS A 37 -3.47 -0.33 -0.97
N THR A 38 -2.79 0.36 -0.07
CA THR A 38 -1.54 -0.12 0.49
C THR A 38 -1.77 -1.14 1.62
N ILE A 39 -0.71 -1.86 2.01
CA ILE A 39 -0.74 -2.66 3.25
C ILE A 39 -1.12 -1.77 4.44
N ALA A 40 -0.56 -0.56 4.54
CA ALA A 40 -0.86 0.36 5.64
C ALA A 40 -2.35 0.73 5.69
N ASP A 41 -2.98 0.95 4.53
CA ASP A 41 -4.41 1.21 4.45
C ASP A 41 -5.22 -0.01 4.89
N LYS A 42 -4.82 -1.21 4.43
CA LYS A 42 -5.50 -2.44 4.81
C LYS A 42 -5.36 -2.76 6.30
N LEU A 43 -4.18 -2.55 6.88
CA LEU A 43 -3.92 -2.72 8.30
C LEU A 43 -4.74 -1.73 9.13
N ARG A 44 -4.87 -0.47 8.67
CA ARG A 44 -5.74 0.51 9.31
C ARG A 44 -7.20 0.09 9.29
N GLU A 45 -7.71 -0.39 8.15
CA GLU A 45 -9.07 -0.96 8.06
C GLU A 45 -9.26 -2.12 9.05
N MET A 46 -8.30 -3.04 9.12
CA MET A 46 -8.35 -4.21 10.00
C MET A 46 -8.31 -3.82 11.47
N LEU A 47 -7.54 -2.80 11.82
CA LEU A 47 -7.42 -2.28 13.18
C LEU A 47 -8.75 -1.64 13.61
N LEU A 48 -9.34 -0.82 12.75
CA LEU A 48 -10.65 -0.20 12.99
C LEU A 48 -11.78 -1.24 13.09
N ALA A 49 -11.67 -2.35 12.34
CA ALA A 49 -12.61 -3.46 12.40
C ALA A 49 -12.41 -4.39 13.62
N GLY A 50 -11.37 -4.18 14.44
CA GLY A 50 -11.04 -5.05 15.57
C GLY A 50 -10.53 -6.44 15.18
N THR A 51 -10.11 -6.61 13.92
CA THR A 51 -9.64 -7.90 13.37
C THR A 51 -8.13 -8.09 13.49
N THR A 52 -7.39 -7.03 13.84
CA THR A 52 -5.97 -7.07 14.21
C THR A 52 -5.71 -6.21 15.44
N SER A 53 -4.66 -6.53 16.20
CA SER A 53 -4.18 -5.65 17.27
C SER A 53 -3.29 -4.54 16.71
N TYR A 54 -3.16 -3.46 17.47
CA TYR A 54 -2.25 -2.36 17.14
C TYR A 54 -0.79 -2.84 17.05
N GLU A 55 -0.35 -3.68 17.99
CA GLU A 55 1.00 -4.25 18.02
C GLU A 55 1.28 -5.10 16.77
N GLU A 56 0.32 -5.92 16.35
CA GLU A 56 0.45 -6.75 15.15
C GLU A 56 0.50 -5.89 13.89
N ALA A 57 -0.29 -4.82 13.83
CA ALA A 57 -0.29 -3.90 12.69
C ALA A 57 1.02 -3.11 12.60
N ILE A 58 1.63 -2.70 13.72
CA ILE A 58 2.98 -2.10 13.74
C ILE A 58 4.03 -3.10 13.27
N ARG A 59 3.99 -4.34 13.79
CA ARG A 59 4.95 -5.39 13.43
C ARG A 59 4.92 -5.75 11.94
N VAL A 60 3.74 -5.68 11.31
CA VAL A 60 3.53 -6.08 9.91
C VAL A 60 3.85 -4.96 8.92
N GLY A 61 3.65 -3.69 9.26
CA GLY A 61 3.99 -2.61 8.32
C GLY A 61 3.39 -1.23 8.53
N LEU A 62 2.70 -0.93 9.65
CA LEU A 62 2.29 0.45 9.96
C LEU A 62 3.46 1.40 10.33
N MET A 63 4.68 0.87 10.41
CA MET A 63 5.88 1.64 10.80
C MET A 63 6.58 2.37 9.63
N ASP A 64 6.28 2.05 8.37
CA ASP A 64 6.91 2.66 7.18
C ASP A 64 5.92 3.56 6.41
N GLY A 65 5.53 4.67 7.06
CA GLY A 65 4.78 5.77 6.45
C GLY A 65 5.63 7.02 6.33
#